data_AF-A0A9N9XV56-F1
#
_entry.id   AF-A0A9N9XV56-F1
#
_cell.length_a   1.000
_cell.length_b   1.000
_cell.length_c   1.000
_cell.angle_alpha   90.00
_cell.angle_beta   90.00
_cell.angle_gamma   90.00
#
_symmetry.space_group_name_H-M   'P 1'
#
loop_
_entity.id
_entity.type
_entity.pdbx_description
1 polymer ?
#
loop_
_entity_poly.entity_id
_entity_poly.type
_entity_poly.pdbx_seq_one_letter_code
_entity_poly.pdbx_strand_id
1 'polypeptide(L)'
;WIKFMKDGVNATPLPTVNTTGYIDHAAFLGTINPDTNKIPKHLFQGYLNIYNNYFKAPWMPDRTEANPNELNQDDARYGFRCCHLKNIWTAPLPPETELSRQMTTSTTSIDIMGLQAAYANLHTDQERDYFMQRYHDVISSFGGKTSYDADNRPLLVMRSNLWASGYDVDGTDQTSLGQFSGRVQQTYKHSVPRFFVPEHGTMFTLALVRFPPTATKEIQYLNAKGALTYTDIAGDPVLYGNLPPREISMKDVFRSGDSSKKFKIAEGQWYRYAPSYVSPAYHLLEGFPFIQEPPSGDLQERVLIRHHDYDQCFQSVQLLQWNSQVKFNVTVYRNLPTTRDSIMTS
;
A
#
# COMPACT_ATOMS: atom_id res chain seq x y z
N TRP A 1 13.06 26.13 -4.44
CA TRP A 1 11.74 26.78 -4.43
C TRP A 1 11.77 28.15 -3.76
N ILE A 2 12.09 28.26 -2.46
CA ILE A 2 12.11 29.55 -1.73
C ILE A 2 12.89 30.64 -2.47
N LYS A 3 14.14 30.35 -2.89
CA LYS A 3 14.96 31.29 -3.67
C LYS A 3 14.32 31.66 -5.02
N PHE A 4 13.76 30.68 -5.74
CA PHE A 4 13.06 30.91 -7.02
C PHE A 4 11.93 31.92 -6.87
N MET A 5 11.10 31.79 -5.83
CA MET A 5 10.01 32.73 -5.57
C MET A 5 10.51 34.13 -5.15
N LYS A 6 11.66 34.22 -4.47
CA LYS A 6 12.26 35.50 -4.06
C LYS A 6 12.95 36.23 -5.21
N ASP A 7 13.65 35.50 -6.07
CA ASP A 7 14.39 36.05 -7.21
C ASP A 7 13.45 36.48 -8.35
N GLY A 8 12.21 35.96 -8.37
CA GLY A 8 11.17 36.36 -9.31
C GLY A 8 11.54 36.05 -10.76
N VAL A 9 11.38 37.03 -11.65
CA VAL A 9 11.63 36.87 -13.09
C VAL A 9 13.07 36.46 -13.43
N ASN A 10 14.03 36.77 -12.56
CA ASN A 10 15.45 36.47 -12.76
C ASN A 10 15.89 35.13 -12.14
N ALA A 11 14.95 34.34 -11.63
CA ALA A 11 15.25 33.06 -11.02
C ALA A 11 15.78 32.05 -12.05
N THR A 12 16.72 31.20 -11.63
CA THR A 12 17.14 30.05 -12.44
C THR A 12 15.96 29.10 -12.65
N PRO A 13 15.71 28.60 -13.87
CA PRO A 13 14.64 27.64 -14.15
C PRO A 13 14.69 26.42 -13.22
N LEU A 14 13.52 25.93 -12.82
CA LEU A 14 13.40 24.75 -11.96
C LEU A 14 13.89 23.48 -12.68
N PRO A 15 14.46 22.51 -11.94
CA PRO A 15 15.02 21.31 -12.53
C PRO A 15 13.95 20.35 -13.08
N THR A 16 14.31 19.63 -14.13
CA THR A 16 13.56 18.51 -14.70
C THR A 16 14.21 17.18 -14.30
N VAL A 17 13.45 16.08 -14.40
CA VAL A 17 13.94 14.70 -14.25
C VAL A 17 13.76 13.92 -15.54
N ASN A 18 14.58 12.90 -15.75
CA ASN A 18 14.62 12.17 -17.02
C ASN A 18 13.70 10.95 -17.02
N THR A 19 13.01 10.71 -18.13
CA THR A 19 12.18 9.53 -18.39
C THR A 19 12.85 8.62 -19.41
N THR A 20 12.45 7.35 -19.45
CA THR A 20 12.84 6.44 -20.54
C THR A 20 12.05 6.77 -21.79
N GLY A 21 12.67 6.69 -22.98
CA GLY A 21 12.12 7.14 -24.27
C GLY A 21 10.98 6.31 -24.86
N TYR A 22 9.89 6.13 -24.11
CA TYR A 22 8.65 5.51 -24.56
C TYR A 22 7.45 6.37 -24.18
N ILE A 23 6.39 6.29 -24.98
CA ILE A 23 5.17 7.11 -24.85
C ILE A 23 4.51 6.98 -23.47
N ASP A 24 4.56 5.79 -22.88
CA ASP A 24 3.87 5.39 -21.65
C ASP A 24 4.79 5.25 -20.43
N HIS A 25 6.09 5.55 -20.56
CA HIS A 25 7.05 5.51 -19.43
C HIS A 25 6.97 6.74 -18.49
N ALA A 26 5.90 7.51 -18.58
CA ALA A 26 5.50 8.53 -17.60
C ALA A 26 4.02 8.35 -17.16
N ALA A 27 3.37 7.24 -17.54
CA ALA A 27 1.94 7.05 -17.37
C ALA A 27 1.52 6.94 -15.89
N PHE A 28 2.39 6.47 -14.99
CA PHE A 28 2.13 6.49 -13.55
C PHE A 28 1.85 7.90 -12.97
N LEU A 29 2.28 8.94 -13.67
CA LEU A 29 2.04 10.34 -13.32
C LEU A 29 0.81 10.94 -14.02
N GLY A 30 0.08 10.14 -14.79
CA GLY A 30 -1.08 10.58 -15.58
C GLY A 30 -0.71 11.49 -16.75
N THR A 31 0.49 11.34 -17.32
CA THR A 31 0.95 12.12 -18.47
C THR A 31 1.55 11.22 -19.55
N ILE A 32 1.39 11.63 -20.80
CA ILE A 32 2.18 11.11 -21.91
C ILE A 32 3.61 11.63 -21.76
N ASN A 33 4.58 10.78 -22.08
CA ASN A 33 5.98 11.17 -22.02
C ASN A 33 6.32 12.19 -23.13
N PRO A 34 6.91 13.36 -22.81
CA PRO A 34 7.31 14.34 -23.83
C PRO A 34 8.47 13.83 -24.71
N ASP A 35 8.55 14.31 -25.95
CA ASP A 35 9.65 13.97 -26.89
C ASP A 35 11.05 14.28 -26.33
N THR A 36 11.14 15.24 -25.40
CA THR A 36 12.40 15.62 -24.72
C THR A 36 12.83 14.63 -23.65
N ASN A 37 11.98 13.65 -23.30
CA ASN A 37 12.18 12.67 -22.23
C ASN A 37 12.47 13.32 -20.87
N LYS A 38 11.84 14.46 -20.62
CA LYS A 38 12.01 15.25 -19.40
C LYS A 38 10.66 15.70 -18.88
N ILE A 39 10.48 15.56 -17.57
CA ILE A 39 9.29 16.04 -16.87
C ILE A 39 9.69 16.93 -15.69
N PRO A 40 8.81 17.85 -15.22
CA PRO A 40 9.09 18.64 -14.04
C PRO A 40 9.31 17.77 -12.80
N LYS A 41 10.36 18.06 -12.01
CA LYS A 41 10.72 17.26 -10.83
C LYS A 41 9.58 17.13 -9.81
N HIS A 42 8.77 18.18 -9.62
CA HIS A 42 7.68 18.17 -8.65
C HIS A 42 6.62 17.10 -8.94
N LEU A 43 6.42 16.73 -10.21
CA LEU A 43 5.46 15.70 -10.60
C LEU A 43 5.93 14.33 -10.12
N PHE A 44 7.19 13.99 -10.37
CA PHE A 44 7.79 12.73 -9.94
C PHE A 44 7.98 12.65 -8.42
N GLN A 45 8.62 13.68 -7.83
CA GLN A 45 8.89 13.70 -6.39
C GLN A 45 7.59 13.74 -5.57
N GLY A 46 6.57 14.44 -6.06
CA GLY A 46 5.25 14.45 -5.42
C GLY A 46 4.65 13.05 -5.34
N TYR A 47 4.74 12.27 -6.41
CA TYR A 47 4.28 10.87 -6.43
C TYR A 47 5.08 9.98 -5.44
N LEU A 48 6.41 10.07 -5.44
CA LEU A 48 7.26 9.33 -4.48
C LEU A 48 6.89 9.65 -3.03
N ASN A 49 6.74 10.95 -2.72
CA ASN A 49 6.37 11.39 -1.38
C ASN A 49 4.99 10.85 -0.97
N ILE A 50 4.02 10.79 -1.90
CA ILE A 50 2.69 10.23 -1.65
C ILE A 50 2.81 8.73 -1.35
N TYR A 51 3.55 8.00 -2.17
CA TYR A 51 3.73 6.56 -2.01
C TYR A 51 4.41 6.20 -0.67
N ASN A 52 5.55 6.83 -0.37
CA ASN A 52 6.33 6.58 0.83
C ASN A 52 5.57 6.92 2.11
N ASN A 53 4.75 7.98 2.08
CA ASN A 53 3.99 8.42 3.26
C ASN A 53 2.64 7.72 3.43
N TYR A 54 2.03 7.09 2.43
CA TYR A 54 0.66 6.58 2.60
C TYR A 54 0.39 5.19 2.06
N PHE A 55 1.20 4.66 1.14
CA PHE A 55 0.88 3.43 0.42
C PHE A 55 1.80 2.26 0.73
N LYS A 56 3.10 2.49 0.92
CA LYS A 56 4.02 1.43 1.36
C LYS A 56 3.70 1.00 2.80
N ALA A 57 4.06 -0.23 3.16
CA ALA A 57 4.04 -0.61 4.57
C ALA A 57 5.09 0.22 5.34
N PRO A 58 4.81 0.64 6.59
CA PRO A 58 5.70 1.52 7.34
C PRO A 58 7.15 1.02 7.44
N TRP A 59 7.33 -0.29 7.58
CA TRP A 59 8.64 -0.94 7.75
C TRP A 59 9.39 -1.16 6.43
N MET A 60 8.75 -0.95 5.28
CA MET A 60 9.43 -1.05 3.98
C MET A 60 10.36 0.14 3.80
N PRO A 61 11.51 -0.01 3.11
CA PRO A 61 12.37 1.12 2.77
C PRO A 61 11.62 2.16 1.91
N ASP A 62 12.05 3.42 1.97
CA ASP A 62 11.55 4.45 1.06
C ASP A 62 11.95 4.12 -0.39
N ARG A 63 11.09 4.47 -1.34
CA ARG A 63 11.43 4.57 -2.75
C ARG A 63 12.18 5.88 -2.96
N THR A 64 13.42 5.81 -3.45
CA THR A 64 14.38 6.92 -3.50
C THR A 64 14.98 7.14 -4.88
N GLU A 65 14.35 6.62 -5.93
CA GLU A 65 14.79 6.83 -7.31
C GLU A 65 14.90 8.33 -7.61
N ALA A 66 15.99 8.73 -8.27
CA ALA A 66 16.22 10.13 -8.58
C ALA A 66 15.46 10.57 -9.84
N ASN A 67 15.21 9.62 -10.75
CA ASN A 67 14.55 9.86 -12.04
C ASN A 67 13.60 8.70 -12.40
N PRO A 68 12.51 8.99 -13.15
CA PRO A 68 11.63 7.95 -13.69
C PRO A 68 12.33 6.89 -14.56
N ASN A 69 13.45 7.19 -15.20
CA ASN A 69 14.18 6.23 -16.03
C ASN A 69 14.89 5.11 -15.22
N GLU A 70 14.95 5.22 -13.90
CA GLU A 70 15.44 4.18 -12.99
C GLU A 70 14.34 3.15 -12.66
N LEU A 71 13.08 3.46 -12.98
CA LEU A 71 11.95 2.56 -12.76
C LEU A 71 11.94 1.44 -13.80
N ASN A 72 11.51 0.25 -13.36
CA ASN A 72 11.16 -0.81 -14.29
C ASN A 72 9.91 -0.43 -15.11
N GLN A 73 9.67 -1.19 -16.17
CA GLN A 73 8.58 -0.93 -17.12
C GLN A 73 7.20 -0.89 -16.45
N ASP A 74 6.91 -1.82 -15.53
CA ASP A 74 5.61 -1.91 -14.88
C ASP A 74 5.37 -0.72 -13.93
N ASP A 75 6.36 -0.38 -13.11
CA ASP A 75 6.28 0.76 -12.18
C ASP A 75 6.08 2.08 -12.95
N ALA A 76 6.78 2.27 -14.07
CA ALA A 76 6.67 3.48 -14.89
C ALA A 76 5.35 3.58 -15.67
N ARG A 77 4.77 2.45 -16.08
CA ARG A 77 3.57 2.43 -16.92
C ARG A 77 2.27 2.34 -16.12
N TYR A 78 2.29 1.58 -15.03
CA TYR A 78 1.08 1.22 -14.28
C TYR A 78 1.07 1.80 -12.86
N GLY A 79 2.19 2.35 -12.41
CA GLY A 79 2.37 2.83 -11.05
C GLY A 79 2.88 1.76 -10.11
N PHE A 80 3.17 2.18 -8.89
CA PHE A 80 3.85 1.35 -7.90
C PHE A 80 2.87 0.38 -7.25
N ARG A 81 3.37 -0.82 -6.98
CA ARG A 81 2.63 -1.84 -6.24
C ARG A 81 2.27 -1.33 -4.84
N CYS A 82 1.01 -1.53 -4.45
CA CYS A 82 0.53 -1.23 -3.11
C CYS A 82 0.27 -2.53 -2.33
N CYS A 83 0.19 -2.45 -1.00
CA CYS A 83 -0.10 -3.61 -0.18
C CYS A 83 -1.52 -4.15 -0.42
N HIS A 84 -1.68 -5.47 -0.24
CA HIS A 84 -2.99 -6.12 -0.14
C HIS A 84 -3.85 -5.51 0.98
N LEU A 85 -5.16 -5.80 0.97
CA LEU A 85 -5.99 -5.53 2.14
C LEU A 85 -5.49 -6.34 3.34
N LYS A 86 -5.68 -5.81 4.55
CA LYS A 86 -5.10 -6.38 5.77
C LYS A 86 -5.77 -7.70 6.18
N ASN A 87 -5.00 -8.78 6.17
CA ASN A 87 -5.30 -10.13 6.65
C ASN A 87 -4.11 -10.64 7.50
N ILE A 88 -4.21 -11.84 8.08
CA ILE A 88 -3.18 -12.40 8.97
C ILE A 88 -1.79 -12.50 8.32
N TRP A 89 -1.72 -12.84 7.02
CA TRP A 89 -0.46 -13.04 6.30
C TRP A 89 -0.04 -11.84 5.44
N THR A 90 -0.96 -10.91 5.15
CA THR A 90 -0.69 -9.67 4.39
C THR A 90 -0.37 -8.48 5.29
N ALA A 91 -0.67 -8.56 6.58
CA ALA A 91 -0.35 -7.53 7.57
C ALA A 91 0.27 -8.14 8.83
N PRO A 92 1.42 -8.84 8.71
CA PRO A 92 2.13 -9.32 9.88
C PRO A 92 2.74 -8.16 10.67
N LEU A 93 3.25 -8.48 11.86
CA LEU A 93 4.07 -7.54 12.62
C LEU A 93 5.32 -7.16 11.81
N PRO A 94 5.93 -5.99 12.10
CA PRO A 94 7.20 -5.60 11.49
C PRO A 94 8.24 -6.73 11.50
N PRO A 95 9.02 -6.91 10.43
CA PRO A 95 9.95 -8.04 10.31
C PRO A 95 11.00 -8.05 11.43
N GLU A 96 11.39 -6.88 11.94
CA GLU A 96 12.41 -6.73 12.99
C GLU A 96 11.85 -6.83 14.42
N THR A 97 10.56 -7.13 14.60
CA THR A 97 9.96 -7.25 15.92
C THR A 97 10.69 -8.27 16.80
N GLU A 98 11.13 -7.85 17.98
CA GLU A 98 11.86 -8.72 18.88
C GLU A 98 10.97 -9.83 19.48
N LEU A 99 11.49 -11.06 19.51
CA LEU A 99 10.82 -12.22 20.13
C LEU A 99 11.30 -12.48 21.56
N SER A 100 12.40 -11.84 21.95
CA SER A 100 13.00 -11.92 23.28
C SER A 100 13.92 -10.72 23.50
N ARG A 101 13.98 -10.20 24.72
CA ARG A 101 14.91 -9.15 25.13
C ARG A 101 15.84 -9.69 26.22
N GLN A 102 17.14 -9.59 26.00
CA GLN A 102 18.15 -9.99 26.98
C GLN A 102 18.57 -8.80 27.85
N MET A 103 18.92 -9.07 29.10
CA MET A 103 19.53 -8.11 30.03
C MET A 103 20.81 -8.73 30.58
N THR A 104 21.94 -8.05 30.47
CA THR A 104 23.20 -8.53 31.05
C THR A 104 23.10 -8.50 32.58
N THR A 105 23.39 -9.64 33.22
CA THR A 105 23.37 -9.79 34.68
C THR A 105 24.75 -10.14 35.21
N SER A 106 24.93 -10.06 36.54
CA SER A 106 26.06 -10.68 37.21
C SER A 106 25.88 -12.22 37.19
N THR A 107 26.96 -12.95 37.46
CA THR A 107 26.96 -14.41 37.53
C THR A 107 26.05 -14.97 38.62
N THR A 108 25.89 -14.23 39.74
CA THR A 108 25.16 -14.71 40.93
C THR A 108 24.13 -13.70 41.47
N SER A 109 23.89 -12.60 40.78
CA SER A 109 22.91 -11.59 41.20
C SER A 109 22.29 -10.87 40.00
N ILE A 110 21.07 -10.38 40.19
CA ILE A 110 20.36 -9.52 39.25
C ILE A 110 20.03 -8.20 39.94
N ASP A 111 20.29 -7.09 39.25
CA ASP A 111 19.88 -5.78 39.71
C ASP A 111 18.37 -5.59 39.43
N ILE A 112 17.57 -5.53 40.50
CA ILE A 112 16.11 -5.36 40.41
C ILE A 112 15.75 -3.97 39.87
N MET A 113 16.53 -2.94 40.21
CA MET A 113 16.31 -1.59 39.67
C MET A 113 16.67 -1.54 38.18
N GLY A 114 17.79 -2.18 37.83
CA GLY A 114 18.22 -2.37 36.44
C GLY A 114 17.21 -3.16 35.61
N LEU A 115 16.56 -4.18 36.18
CA LEU A 115 15.50 -4.94 35.52
C LEU A 115 14.28 -4.05 35.21
N GLN A 116 13.84 -3.23 36.17
CA GLN A 116 12.74 -2.30 35.93
C GLN A 116 13.09 -1.27 34.84
N ALA A 117 14.32 -0.76 34.83
CA ALA A 117 14.79 0.13 33.77
C ALA A 117 14.84 -0.58 32.40
N ALA A 118 15.25 -1.84 32.35
CA ALA A 118 15.25 -2.64 31.13
C ALA A 118 13.83 -2.82 30.55
N TYR A 119 12.82 -3.05 31.40
CA TYR A 119 11.42 -3.08 30.97
C TYR A 119 10.92 -1.74 30.43
N ALA A 120 11.28 -0.62 31.07
CA ALA A 120 10.92 0.71 30.58
C ALA A 120 11.51 0.99 29.19
N ASN A 121 12.77 0.61 28.96
CA ASN A 121 13.41 0.72 27.64
C ASN A 121 12.68 -0.13 26.60
N LEU A 122 12.42 -1.41 26.91
CA LEU A 122 11.70 -2.32 26.03
C LEU A 122 10.31 -1.79 25.64
N HIS A 123 9.58 -1.20 26.58
CA HIS A 123 8.28 -0.58 26.30
C HIS A 123 8.42 0.46 25.19
N THR A 124 9.35 1.40 25.32
CA THR A 124 9.54 2.46 24.32
C THR A 124 10.01 1.92 22.96
N ASP A 125 10.81 0.86 22.94
CA ASP A 125 11.28 0.24 21.70
C ASP A 125 10.12 -0.46 20.96
N GLN A 126 9.28 -1.22 21.69
CA GLN A 126 8.11 -1.90 21.12
C GLN A 126 7.09 -0.92 20.55
N GLU A 127 6.83 0.16 21.28
CA GLU A 127 5.91 1.21 20.86
C GLU A 127 6.35 1.88 19.55
N ARG A 128 7.68 2.07 19.39
CA ARG A 128 8.29 2.56 18.15
C ARG A 128 8.19 1.56 17.01
N ASP A 129 8.49 0.29 17.27
CA ASP A 129 8.43 -0.76 16.27
C ASP A 129 7.01 -0.94 15.73
N TYR A 130 6.01 -1.05 16.61
CA TYR A 130 4.64 -1.35 16.18
C TYR A 130 3.88 -0.16 15.61
N PHE A 131 4.02 1.02 16.20
CA PHE A 131 3.06 2.11 15.98
C PHE A 131 3.71 3.46 15.65
N MET A 132 4.98 3.67 16.01
CA MET A 132 5.64 4.98 15.85
C MET A 132 6.90 4.94 15.01
N GLN A 133 6.83 4.27 13.86
CA GLN A 133 7.93 4.23 12.88
C GLN A 133 8.14 5.57 12.17
N ARG A 134 7.22 6.53 12.33
CA ARG A 134 7.29 7.86 11.72
C ARG A 134 7.37 8.94 12.78
N TYR A 135 8.09 10.01 12.45
CA TYR A 135 8.28 11.14 13.35
C TYR A 135 6.97 11.74 13.86
N HIS A 136 5.97 11.93 12.99
CA HIS A 136 4.68 12.49 13.41
C HIS A 136 3.90 11.58 14.36
N ASP A 137 4.05 10.26 14.24
CA ASP A 137 3.42 9.29 15.17
C ASP A 137 4.08 9.38 16.55
N VAL A 138 5.42 9.50 16.59
CA VAL A 138 6.16 9.74 17.84
C VAL A 138 5.65 11.02 18.50
N ILE A 139 5.59 12.15 17.80
CA ILE A 139 5.12 13.42 18.40
C ILE A 139 3.66 13.32 18.86
N SER A 140 2.82 12.59 18.14
CA SER A 140 1.43 12.36 18.54
C SER A 140 1.31 11.55 19.83
N SER A 141 2.24 10.62 20.11
CA SER A 141 2.24 9.86 21.37
C SER A 141 2.47 10.73 22.61
N PHE A 142 3.19 11.84 22.45
CA PHE A 142 3.35 12.87 23.50
C PHE A 142 2.13 13.81 23.61
N GLY A 143 1.05 13.58 22.85
CA GLY A 143 -0.11 14.46 22.77
C GLY A 143 0.12 15.73 21.93
N GLY A 144 1.23 15.80 21.20
CA GLY A 144 1.58 16.89 20.30
C GLY A 144 0.92 16.78 18.93
N LYS A 145 1.15 17.77 18.07
CA LYS A 145 0.74 17.78 16.65
C LYS A 145 1.89 18.29 15.80
N THR A 146 2.07 17.73 14.61
CA THR A 146 3.05 18.19 13.63
C THR A 146 2.33 18.73 12.39
N SER A 147 2.82 19.86 11.84
CA SER A 147 2.38 20.31 10.51
C SER A 147 2.88 19.34 9.44
N TYR A 148 2.27 19.36 8.26
CA TYR A 148 2.75 18.56 7.12
C TYR A 148 4.08 19.08 6.56
N ASP A 149 4.43 20.33 6.84
CA ASP A 149 5.75 20.90 6.50
C ASP A 149 6.88 20.36 7.39
N ALA A 150 6.56 19.89 8.61
CA ALA A 150 7.57 19.42 9.55
C ALA A 150 8.28 18.14 9.07
N ASP A 151 7.59 17.30 8.30
CA ASP A 151 8.12 16.04 7.75
C ASP A 151 7.91 15.92 6.23
N ASN A 152 7.58 17.03 5.56
CA ASN A 152 7.35 17.10 4.11
C ASN A 152 6.33 16.09 3.58
N ARG A 153 5.34 15.68 4.39
CA ARG A 153 4.32 14.74 3.95
C ARG A 153 3.29 15.43 3.04
N PRO A 154 2.86 14.81 1.94
CA PRO A 154 1.76 15.35 1.14
C PRO A 154 0.48 15.46 1.97
N LEU A 155 -0.28 16.54 1.82
CA LEU A 155 -1.54 16.71 2.53
C LEU A 155 -2.65 15.87 1.87
N LEU A 156 -3.25 14.94 2.61
CA LEU A 156 -4.44 14.22 2.16
C LEU A 156 -5.67 15.12 2.28
N VAL A 157 -6.15 15.64 1.14
CA VAL A 157 -7.32 16.53 1.10
C VAL A 157 -8.64 15.76 1.09
N MET A 158 -8.71 14.65 0.34
CA MET A 158 -9.92 13.84 0.22
C MET A 158 -9.59 12.38 -0.10
N ARG A 159 -10.38 11.46 0.45
CA ARG A 159 -10.35 10.03 0.11
C ARG A 159 -11.78 9.53 -0.09
N SER A 160 -12.01 8.85 -1.20
CA SER A 160 -13.26 8.11 -1.46
C SER A 160 -12.94 6.63 -1.60
N ASN A 161 -13.81 5.77 -1.07
CA ASN A 161 -13.71 4.33 -1.22
C ASN A 161 -15.09 3.77 -1.57
N LEU A 162 -15.12 2.77 -2.44
CA LEU A 162 -16.33 2.11 -2.92
C LEU A 162 -16.00 0.69 -3.40
N TRP A 163 -17.03 -0.16 -3.44
CA TRP A 163 -16.98 -1.45 -4.11
C TRP A 163 -17.48 -1.30 -5.54
N ALA A 164 -16.74 -1.84 -6.51
CA ALA A 164 -17.18 -1.91 -7.90
C ALA A 164 -17.94 -3.21 -8.14
N SER A 165 -19.09 -3.10 -8.82
CA SER A 165 -19.94 -4.24 -9.18
C SER A 165 -20.54 -4.01 -10.57
N GLY A 166 -21.37 -4.94 -11.01
CA GLY A 166 -22.04 -4.89 -12.30
C GLY A 166 -23.05 -6.02 -12.43
N TYR A 167 -23.13 -6.62 -13.63
CA TYR A 167 -24.11 -7.64 -13.96
C TYR A 167 -23.50 -8.69 -14.90
N ASP A 168 -24.08 -9.89 -14.91
CA ASP A 168 -23.69 -10.94 -15.86
C ASP A 168 -24.41 -10.76 -17.21
N VAL A 169 -23.71 -11.11 -18.28
CA VAL A 169 -24.25 -11.15 -19.64
C VAL A 169 -24.41 -12.60 -20.06
N ASP A 170 -25.64 -12.99 -20.40
CA ASP A 170 -25.99 -14.36 -20.77
C ASP A 170 -25.58 -14.65 -22.22
N GLY A 171 -24.90 -15.78 -22.45
CA GLY A 171 -24.70 -16.34 -23.78
C GLY A 171 -26.01 -16.90 -24.33
N THR A 172 -26.39 -16.48 -25.54
CA THR A 172 -27.68 -16.87 -26.15
C THR A 172 -27.53 -17.62 -27.47
N ASP A 173 -26.30 -17.86 -27.94
CA ASP A 173 -26.08 -18.67 -29.13
C ASP A 173 -26.10 -20.18 -28.79
N GLN A 174 -26.07 -21.02 -29.83
CA GLN A 174 -26.17 -22.46 -29.68
C GLN A 174 -25.07 -23.07 -28.79
N THR A 175 -23.88 -22.46 -28.74
CA THR A 175 -22.70 -22.98 -28.03
C THR A 175 -22.47 -22.35 -26.66
N SER A 176 -23.02 -21.16 -26.41
CA SER A 176 -22.85 -20.38 -25.19
C SER A 176 -24.12 -20.33 -24.32
N LEU A 177 -25.20 -21.01 -24.72
CA LEU A 177 -26.41 -21.11 -23.90
C LEU A 177 -26.08 -21.76 -22.54
N GLY A 178 -26.19 -20.98 -21.47
CA GLY A 178 -25.78 -21.38 -20.11
C GLY A 178 -24.39 -20.89 -19.68
N GLN A 179 -23.67 -20.14 -20.52
CA GLN A 179 -22.46 -19.40 -20.18
C GLN A 179 -22.78 -17.95 -19.81
N PHE A 180 -21.91 -17.36 -18.99
CA PHE A 180 -22.05 -15.99 -18.50
C PHE A 180 -20.72 -15.24 -18.60
N SER A 181 -20.80 -13.92 -18.82
CA SER A 181 -19.66 -13.01 -18.75
C SER A 181 -19.97 -11.85 -17.82
N GLY A 182 -19.24 -11.74 -16.71
CA GLY A 182 -19.39 -10.64 -15.77
C GLY A 182 -18.95 -9.30 -16.38
N ARG A 183 -19.86 -8.32 -16.39
CA ARG A 183 -19.59 -6.94 -16.81
C ARG A 183 -19.66 -6.02 -15.60
N VAL A 184 -18.49 -5.66 -15.06
CA VAL A 184 -18.37 -4.68 -13.97
C VAL A 184 -18.51 -3.27 -14.55
N GLN A 185 -19.56 -2.55 -14.13
CA GLN A 185 -19.79 -1.18 -14.53
C GLN A 185 -20.27 -0.38 -13.32
N GLN A 186 -19.33 0.34 -12.69
CA GLN A 186 -19.61 1.09 -11.48
C GLN A 186 -19.60 2.60 -11.72
N THR A 187 -20.68 3.26 -11.29
CA THR A 187 -20.72 4.72 -11.25
C THR A 187 -20.12 5.19 -9.93
N TYR A 188 -19.28 6.22 -9.97
CA TYR A 188 -18.73 6.81 -8.77
C TYR A 188 -18.66 8.32 -8.83
N LYS A 189 -18.59 8.94 -7.65
CA LYS A 189 -18.39 10.36 -7.47
C LYS A 189 -17.30 10.58 -6.42
N HIS A 190 -16.19 11.15 -6.86
CA HIS A 190 -15.17 11.70 -5.97
C HIS A 190 -15.36 13.22 -5.90
N SER A 191 -15.49 13.78 -4.70
CA SER A 191 -15.74 15.21 -4.52
C SER A 191 -14.80 15.77 -3.47
N VAL A 192 -13.86 16.58 -3.93
CA VAL A 192 -12.97 17.36 -3.07
C VAL A 192 -13.72 18.63 -2.69
N PRO A 193 -14.02 18.86 -1.40
CA PRO A 193 -14.59 20.13 -0.95
C PRO A 193 -13.66 21.29 -1.34
N ARG A 194 -14.19 22.52 -1.35
CA ARG A 194 -13.35 23.70 -1.61
C ARG A 194 -12.16 23.69 -0.65
N PHE A 195 -10.96 23.69 -1.22
CA PHE A 195 -9.72 23.67 -0.49
C PHE A 195 -8.95 24.97 -0.76
N PHE A 196 -8.47 25.62 0.29
CA PHE A 196 -7.60 26.77 0.19
C PHE A 196 -6.17 26.28 -0.03
N VAL A 197 -5.54 26.73 -1.12
CA VAL A 197 -4.16 26.38 -1.47
C VAL A 197 -3.23 27.42 -0.84
N PRO A 198 -2.47 27.07 0.22
CA PRO A 198 -1.65 28.05 0.95
C PRO A 198 -0.39 28.47 0.19
N GLU A 199 0.17 27.57 -0.61
CA GLU A 199 1.36 27.79 -1.44
C GLU A 199 1.18 27.16 -2.82
N HIS A 200 1.97 27.60 -3.80
CA HIS A 200 1.96 26.96 -5.12
C HIS A 200 2.36 25.49 -5.00
N GLY A 201 1.67 24.62 -5.76
CA GLY A 201 1.91 23.19 -5.66
C GLY A 201 1.13 22.38 -6.69
N THR A 202 1.14 21.07 -6.52
CA THR A 202 0.42 20.12 -7.38
C THR A 202 -0.66 19.40 -6.57
N MET A 203 -1.89 19.37 -7.10
CA MET A 203 -2.98 18.59 -6.54
C MET A 203 -3.04 17.24 -7.26
N PHE A 204 -2.56 16.18 -6.60
CA PHE A 204 -2.65 14.83 -7.14
C PHE A 204 -4.00 14.19 -6.82
N THR A 205 -4.58 13.49 -7.79
CA THR A 205 -5.72 12.58 -7.59
C THR A 205 -5.34 11.24 -8.20
N LEU A 206 -5.19 10.22 -7.35
CA LEU A 206 -4.77 8.87 -7.76
C LEU A 206 -5.91 7.87 -7.58
N ALA A 207 -5.84 6.75 -8.30
CA ALA A 207 -6.75 5.63 -8.17
C ALA A 207 -5.98 4.37 -7.76
N LEU A 208 -6.62 3.50 -6.97
CA LEU A 208 -6.10 2.19 -6.59
C LEU A 208 -7.26 1.19 -6.55
N VAL A 209 -7.27 0.27 -7.51
CA VAL A 209 -8.23 -0.84 -7.58
C VAL A 209 -7.57 -2.07 -6.99
N ARG A 210 -8.27 -2.78 -6.10
CA ARG A 210 -7.76 -3.99 -5.44
C ARG A 210 -8.90 -4.98 -5.26
N PHE A 211 -8.56 -6.26 -5.38
CA PHE A 211 -9.40 -7.33 -4.86
C PHE A 211 -9.07 -7.61 -3.39
N PRO A 212 -10.03 -8.11 -2.60
CA PRO A 212 -9.72 -8.80 -1.35
C PRO A 212 -8.71 -9.93 -1.62
N PRO A 213 -7.69 -10.12 -0.76
CA PRO A 213 -6.65 -11.14 -0.96
C PRO A 213 -7.17 -12.55 -0.63
N THR A 214 -8.27 -12.94 -1.26
CA THR A 214 -8.85 -14.27 -1.14
C THR A 214 -7.99 -15.23 -1.94
N ALA A 215 -7.40 -16.21 -1.27
CA ALA A 215 -6.54 -17.20 -1.89
C ALA A 215 -7.19 -18.59 -1.88
N THR A 216 -6.98 -19.37 -2.94
CA THR A 216 -7.62 -20.69 -3.08
C THR A 216 -7.00 -21.77 -2.19
N LYS A 217 -5.87 -21.45 -1.55
CA LYS A 217 -5.06 -22.37 -0.75
C LYS A 217 -4.86 -21.93 0.70
N GLU A 218 -5.50 -20.85 1.14
CA GLU A 218 -5.41 -20.41 2.54
C GLU A 218 -6.15 -21.40 3.45
N ILE A 219 -5.53 -21.75 4.57
CA ILE A 219 -6.06 -22.67 5.57
C ILE A 219 -6.13 -21.94 6.90
N GLN A 220 -7.15 -22.21 7.70
CA GLN A 220 -7.17 -21.78 9.10
C GLN A 220 -5.92 -22.31 9.82
N TYR A 221 -5.21 -21.41 10.50
CA TYR A 221 -3.94 -21.72 11.18
C TYR A 221 -4.01 -22.98 12.05
N LEU A 222 -5.05 -23.11 12.89
CA LEU A 222 -5.23 -24.27 13.78
C LEU A 222 -5.38 -25.59 13.01
N ASN A 223 -5.93 -25.56 11.80
CA ASN A 223 -6.13 -26.77 11.00
C ASN A 223 -4.84 -27.17 10.23
N ALA A 224 -3.95 -26.22 9.93
CA ALA A 224 -2.72 -26.48 9.19
C ALA A 224 -1.51 -26.75 10.08
N LYS A 225 -1.50 -26.26 11.33
CA LYS A 225 -0.38 -26.38 12.28
C LYS A 225 -0.04 -27.83 12.65
N GLY A 226 -1.02 -28.74 12.64
CA GLY A 226 -0.87 -30.11 13.12
C GLY A 226 -1.30 -30.25 14.59
N ALA A 227 -0.45 -30.86 15.43
CA ALA A 227 -0.80 -31.11 16.83
C ALA A 227 -1.02 -29.80 17.60
N LEU A 228 -2.17 -29.70 18.27
CA LEU A 228 -2.56 -28.51 19.02
C LEU A 228 -2.11 -28.60 20.48
N THR A 229 -1.46 -27.55 20.95
CA THR A 229 -1.09 -27.39 22.36
C THR A 229 -2.17 -26.64 23.13
N TYR A 230 -2.08 -26.62 24.47
CA TYR A 230 -2.99 -25.83 25.31
C TYR A 230 -3.03 -24.36 24.89
N THR A 231 -1.86 -23.73 24.68
CA THR A 231 -1.76 -22.34 24.25
C THR A 231 -2.42 -22.10 22.88
N ASP A 232 -2.53 -23.10 22.01
CA ASP A 232 -3.19 -22.93 20.72
C ASP A 232 -4.72 -22.92 20.83
N ILE A 233 -5.27 -23.85 21.61
CA ILE A 233 -6.70 -24.16 21.60
C ILE A 233 -7.45 -23.55 22.79
N ALA A 234 -6.82 -23.36 23.95
CA ALA A 234 -7.54 -22.98 25.17
C ALA A 234 -8.06 -21.55 25.14
N GLY A 235 -7.47 -20.67 24.33
CA GLY A 235 -7.89 -19.27 24.28
C GLY A 235 -7.63 -18.50 25.57
N ASP A 236 -6.63 -18.92 26.37
CA ASP A 236 -6.36 -18.34 27.69
C ASP A 236 -5.86 -16.88 27.57
N PRO A 237 -6.63 -15.89 28.06
CA PRO A 237 -6.26 -14.48 27.95
C PRO A 237 -5.01 -14.11 28.75
N VAL A 238 -4.69 -14.84 29.83
CA VAL A 238 -3.50 -14.58 30.64
C VAL A 238 -2.25 -14.96 29.86
N LEU A 239 -2.30 -16.07 29.12
CA LEU A 239 -1.18 -16.47 28.24
C LEU A 239 -1.03 -15.49 27.09
N TYR A 240 -2.11 -15.22 26.33
CA TYR A 240 -2.03 -14.33 25.16
C TYR A 240 -1.67 -12.88 25.51
N GLY A 241 -2.00 -12.43 26.72
CA GLY A 241 -1.64 -11.09 27.19
C GLY A 241 -0.17 -10.91 27.58
N ASN A 242 0.58 -12.00 27.81
CA ASN A 242 1.92 -11.93 28.40
C ASN A 242 3.01 -12.69 27.62
N LEU A 243 2.65 -13.42 26.56
CA LEU A 243 3.60 -14.11 25.70
C LEU A 243 4.14 -13.19 24.59
N PRO A 244 5.39 -13.39 24.13
CA PRO A 244 5.93 -12.65 23.00
C PRO A 244 5.16 -12.96 21.71
N PRO A 245 5.34 -12.14 20.66
CA PRO A 245 4.86 -12.50 19.32
C PRO A 245 5.30 -13.89 18.89
N ARG A 246 4.50 -14.54 18.05
CA ARG A 246 4.81 -15.86 17.50
C ARG A 246 5.37 -15.73 16.09
N GLU A 247 6.50 -16.38 15.85
CA GLU A 247 6.99 -16.62 14.50
C GLU A 247 6.28 -17.83 13.89
N ILE A 248 5.59 -17.62 12.76
CA ILE A 248 4.96 -18.67 11.96
C ILE A 248 5.49 -18.62 10.53
N SER A 249 5.24 -19.67 9.76
CA SER A 249 5.63 -19.78 8.36
C SER A 249 4.42 -19.72 7.42
N MET A 250 4.67 -19.47 6.13
CA MET A 250 3.61 -19.55 5.12
C MET A 250 2.97 -20.94 5.07
N LYS A 251 3.70 -22.00 5.41
CA LYS A 251 3.18 -23.38 5.47
C LYS A 251 2.10 -23.55 6.53
N ASP A 252 2.11 -22.74 7.58
CA ASP A 252 1.14 -22.85 8.68
C ASP A 252 -0.21 -22.22 8.35
N VAL A 253 -0.32 -21.49 7.22
CA VAL A 253 -1.56 -20.83 6.78
C VAL A 253 -1.90 -21.10 5.31
N PHE A 254 -1.05 -21.83 4.57
CA PHE A 254 -1.28 -22.17 3.17
C PHE A 254 -0.98 -23.62 2.84
N ARG A 255 -1.86 -24.23 2.03
CA ARG A 255 -1.52 -25.42 1.24
C ARG A 255 -0.38 -25.05 0.29
N SER A 256 0.74 -25.77 0.38
CA SER A 256 1.96 -25.49 -0.42
C SER A 256 2.66 -24.17 -0.08
N GLY A 257 2.40 -23.59 1.10
CA GLY A 257 3.20 -22.47 1.59
C GLY A 257 4.65 -22.88 1.86
N ASP A 258 5.59 -22.00 1.52
CA ASP A 258 7.02 -22.22 1.76
C ASP A 258 7.34 -22.10 3.26
N SER A 259 7.78 -23.19 3.90
CA SER A 259 8.13 -23.20 5.33
C SER A 259 9.34 -22.34 5.67
N SER A 260 10.19 -22.01 4.69
CA SER A 260 11.32 -21.09 4.90
C SER A 260 10.89 -19.63 5.03
N LYS A 261 9.69 -19.29 4.53
CA LYS A 261 9.16 -17.93 4.54
C LYS A 261 8.36 -17.70 5.81
N LYS A 262 9.02 -17.08 6.78
CA LYS A 262 8.46 -16.78 8.10
C LYS A 262 7.89 -15.37 8.19
N PHE A 263 7.07 -15.14 9.21
CA PHE A 263 6.55 -13.85 9.61
C PHE A 263 6.03 -13.91 11.05
N LYS A 264 5.91 -12.74 11.68
CA LYS A 264 5.57 -12.62 13.10
C LYS A 264 4.11 -12.21 13.24
N ILE A 265 3.38 -12.90 14.12
CA ILE A 265 1.98 -12.60 14.45
C ILE A 265 1.83 -12.38 15.96
N ALA A 266 0.77 -11.68 16.36
CA ALA A 266 0.39 -11.62 17.76
C ALA A 266 -0.08 -13.00 18.24
N GLU A 267 0.19 -13.33 19.50
CA GLU A 267 -0.36 -14.53 20.13
C GLU A 267 -1.90 -14.50 20.14
N GLY A 268 -2.51 -15.64 19.81
CA GLY A 268 -3.96 -15.76 19.65
C GLY A 268 -4.53 -15.04 18.41
N GLN A 269 -3.72 -14.57 17.46
CA GLN A 269 -4.22 -13.90 16.25
C GLN A 269 -5.19 -14.77 15.43
N TRP A 270 -5.02 -16.10 15.46
CA TRP A 270 -5.94 -17.05 14.81
C TRP A 270 -7.35 -17.06 15.41
N TYR A 271 -7.56 -16.55 16.63
CA TYR A 271 -8.90 -16.35 17.20
C TYR A 271 -9.51 -14.99 16.85
N ARG A 272 -8.72 -14.09 16.25
CA ARG A 272 -9.15 -12.73 15.85
C ARG A 272 -9.35 -12.60 14.33
N TYR A 273 -9.10 -13.68 13.60
CA TYR A 273 -9.14 -13.71 12.14
C TYR A 273 -9.75 -15.03 11.65
N ALA A 274 -10.63 -14.91 10.66
CA ALA A 274 -11.14 -16.04 9.90
C ALA A 274 -10.79 -15.84 8.41
N PRO A 275 -10.05 -16.77 7.78
CA PRO A 275 -9.77 -16.69 6.35
C PRO A 275 -11.04 -16.90 5.54
N SER A 276 -11.08 -16.29 4.35
CA SER A 276 -12.08 -16.67 3.34
C SER A 276 -11.79 -18.09 2.86
N TYR A 277 -12.82 -18.91 2.74
CA TYR A 277 -12.69 -20.27 2.21
C TYR A 277 -13.13 -20.31 0.75
N VAL A 278 -12.28 -20.90 -0.09
CA VAL A 278 -12.60 -21.22 -1.48
C VAL A 278 -12.55 -22.73 -1.63
N SER A 279 -13.63 -23.32 -2.13
CA SER A 279 -13.67 -24.77 -2.40
C SER A 279 -12.60 -25.14 -3.43
N PRO A 280 -11.90 -26.29 -3.28
CA PRO A 280 -10.93 -26.77 -4.27
C PRO A 280 -11.46 -26.86 -5.69
N ALA A 281 -12.79 -26.95 -5.87
CA ALA A 281 -13.45 -26.92 -7.17
C ALA A 281 -13.15 -25.65 -7.99
N TYR A 282 -12.77 -24.54 -7.33
CA TYR A 282 -12.42 -23.26 -7.99
C TYR A 282 -10.91 -23.08 -8.21
N HIS A 283 -10.06 -23.98 -7.71
CA HIS A 283 -8.60 -23.76 -7.69
C HIS A 283 -7.97 -23.64 -9.09
N LEU A 284 -8.47 -24.40 -10.07
CA LEU A 284 -7.96 -24.36 -11.45
C LEU A 284 -8.96 -23.70 -12.42
N LEU A 285 -9.97 -23.01 -11.89
CA LEU A 285 -10.99 -22.35 -12.69
C LEU A 285 -10.56 -20.91 -12.99
N GLU A 286 -10.44 -20.59 -14.27
CA GLU A 286 -10.18 -19.24 -14.75
C GLU A 286 -11.40 -18.33 -14.55
N GLY A 287 -11.20 -17.00 -14.60
CA GLY A 287 -12.29 -16.03 -14.45
C GLY A 287 -12.61 -15.60 -13.00
N PHE A 288 -12.00 -16.23 -11.98
CA PHE A 288 -12.16 -15.83 -10.58
C PHE A 288 -10.95 -15.03 -10.09
N PRO A 289 -11.14 -13.85 -9.45
CA PRO A 289 -10.05 -13.01 -8.94
C PRO A 289 -9.51 -13.50 -7.61
N PHE A 290 -9.13 -14.78 -7.56
CA PHE A 290 -8.49 -15.40 -6.41
C PHE A 290 -6.99 -15.53 -6.62
N ILE A 291 -6.24 -15.40 -5.54
CA ILE A 291 -4.81 -15.72 -5.52
C ILE A 291 -4.68 -17.25 -5.59
N GLN A 292 -4.17 -17.76 -6.71
CA GLN A 292 -4.16 -19.20 -6.98
C GLN A 292 -3.05 -19.96 -6.22
N GLU A 293 -1.85 -19.38 -6.19
CA GLU A 293 -0.74 -19.93 -5.43
C GLU A 293 -0.38 -19.01 -4.26
N PRO A 294 0.06 -19.56 -3.11
CA PRO A 294 0.56 -18.74 -2.01
C PRO A 294 1.67 -17.80 -2.50
N PRO A 295 1.64 -16.51 -2.12
CA PRO A 295 2.67 -15.58 -2.55
C PRO A 295 4.07 -16.04 -2.14
N SER A 296 5.00 -15.97 -3.10
CA SER A 296 6.40 -16.37 -2.92
C SER A 296 7.31 -15.15 -2.75
N GLY A 297 8.58 -15.41 -2.40
CA GLY A 297 9.55 -14.34 -2.13
C GLY A 297 9.54 -13.86 -0.67
N ASP A 298 10.25 -12.77 -0.43
CA ASP A 298 10.39 -12.21 0.91
C ASP A 298 9.12 -11.47 1.36
N LEU A 299 9.10 -11.03 2.62
CA LEU A 299 7.88 -10.46 3.20
C LEU A 299 7.34 -9.27 2.39
N GLN A 300 8.22 -8.41 1.89
CA GLN A 300 7.83 -7.28 1.05
C GLN A 300 7.10 -7.71 -0.22
N GLU A 301 7.64 -8.70 -0.94
CA GLU A 301 7.05 -9.21 -2.18
C GLU A 301 5.69 -9.86 -1.96
N ARG A 302 5.51 -10.56 -0.83
CA ARG A 302 4.23 -11.20 -0.48
C ARG A 302 3.15 -10.20 -0.09
N VAL A 303 3.53 -9.11 0.57
CA VAL A 303 2.58 -8.08 1.03
C VAL A 303 2.15 -7.17 -0.12
N LEU A 304 3.06 -6.83 -1.04
CA LEU A 304 2.78 -6.01 -2.21
C LEU A 304 2.04 -6.80 -3.29
N ILE A 305 0.94 -6.24 -3.81
CA ILE A 305 0.12 -6.89 -4.83
C ILE A 305 0.93 -7.11 -6.11
N ARG A 306 0.87 -8.32 -6.66
CA ARG A 306 1.35 -8.64 -7.99
C ARG A 306 0.16 -8.64 -8.94
N HIS A 307 0.16 -7.72 -9.91
CA HIS A 307 -0.99 -7.55 -10.81
C HIS A 307 -1.20 -8.77 -11.72
N HIS A 308 -0.12 -9.45 -12.12
CA HIS A 308 -0.17 -10.66 -12.93
C HIS A 308 -0.97 -11.83 -12.33
N ASP A 309 -1.15 -11.86 -11.01
CA ASP A 309 -1.95 -12.91 -10.35
C ASP A 309 -3.43 -12.84 -10.77
N TYR A 310 -3.85 -11.74 -11.40
CA TYR A 310 -5.23 -11.50 -11.86
C TYR A 310 -5.38 -11.53 -13.39
N ASP A 311 -4.32 -11.77 -14.16
CA ASP A 311 -4.40 -11.74 -15.63
C ASP A 311 -5.39 -12.79 -16.17
N GLN A 312 -5.45 -13.97 -15.53
CA GLN A 312 -6.36 -15.07 -15.88
C GLN A 312 -7.84 -14.81 -15.54
N CYS A 313 -8.15 -13.67 -14.91
CA CYS A 313 -9.53 -13.31 -14.57
C CYS A 313 -10.24 -12.59 -15.72
N PHE A 314 -9.48 -12.03 -16.67
CA PHE A 314 -9.99 -11.19 -17.74
C PHE A 314 -9.90 -11.91 -19.08
N GLN A 315 -10.90 -11.72 -19.93
CA GLN A 315 -10.88 -12.26 -21.30
C GLN A 315 -9.74 -11.67 -22.15
N SER A 316 -9.42 -10.39 -21.92
CA SER A 316 -8.32 -9.67 -22.58
C SER A 316 -7.89 -8.49 -21.72
N VAL A 317 -6.57 -8.23 -21.71
CA VAL A 317 -5.95 -7.09 -21.01
C VAL A 317 -5.53 -5.98 -21.97
N GLN A 318 -6.16 -5.88 -23.16
CA GLN A 318 -5.84 -4.84 -24.15
C GLN A 318 -5.99 -3.42 -23.60
N LEU A 319 -6.94 -3.20 -22.68
CA LEU A 319 -7.12 -1.96 -21.94
C LEU A 319 -6.72 -2.12 -20.46
N LEU A 320 -5.73 -2.97 -20.20
CA LEU A 320 -5.31 -3.41 -18.87
C LEU A 320 -6.47 -4.08 -18.10
N GLN A 321 -6.31 -4.19 -16.77
CA GLN A 321 -7.24 -4.92 -15.90
C GLN A 321 -8.45 -4.08 -15.47
N TRP A 322 -8.35 -2.75 -15.54
CA TRP A 322 -9.46 -1.84 -15.28
C TRP A 322 -9.34 -0.60 -16.15
N ASN A 323 -10.48 -0.01 -16.50
CA ASN A 323 -10.55 1.27 -17.20
C ASN A 323 -11.68 2.11 -16.60
N SER A 324 -11.58 3.43 -16.75
CA SER A 324 -12.57 4.37 -16.23
C SER A 324 -12.65 5.58 -17.15
N GLN A 325 -13.86 6.01 -17.46
CA GLN A 325 -14.10 7.32 -18.09
C GLN A 325 -14.70 8.27 -17.04
N VAL A 326 -14.09 9.44 -16.89
CA VAL A 326 -14.53 10.43 -15.90
C VAL A 326 -14.48 11.83 -16.45
N LYS A 327 -15.41 12.66 -15.96
CA LYS A 327 -15.38 14.10 -16.15
C LYS A 327 -14.88 14.77 -14.87
N PHE A 328 -13.67 15.33 -14.92
CA PHE A 328 -13.15 16.16 -13.85
C PHE A 328 -13.78 17.56 -13.90
N ASN A 329 -14.86 17.76 -13.14
CA ASN A 329 -15.49 19.08 -12.97
C ASN A 329 -14.69 19.89 -11.93
N VAL A 330 -13.66 20.60 -12.38
CA VAL A 330 -12.78 21.37 -11.51
C VAL A 330 -13.01 22.87 -11.72
N THR A 331 -13.37 23.57 -10.65
CA THR A 331 -13.44 25.03 -10.62
C THR A 331 -12.37 25.56 -9.67
N VAL A 332 -11.49 26.43 -10.19
CA VAL A 332 -10.44 27.06 -9.38
C VAL A 332 -10.66 28.57 -9.40
N TYR A 333 -10.94 29.12 -8.23
CA TYR A 333 -11.01 30.57 -8.03
C TYR A 333 -9.58 31.10 -7.86
N ARG A 334 -9.07 31.79 -8.88
CA ARG A 334 -7.72 32.34 -8.91
C ARG A 334 -7.74 33.77 -9.43
N ASN A 335 -6.79 34.57 -8.99
CA ASN A 335 -6.61 35.94 -9.47
C ASN A 335 -5.58 35.95 -10.61
N LEU A 336 -6.07 35.77 -11.84
CA LEU A 336 -5.29 35.92 -13.06
C LEU A 336 -5.94 37.00 -13.93
N PRO A 337 -5.15 37.75 -14.73
CA PRO A 337 -5.71 38.67 -15.70
C PRO A 337 -6.65 37.95 -16.67
N THR A 338 -7.57 38.70 -17.27
CA THR A 338 -8.41 38.13 -18.33
C THR A 338 -7.54 37.76 -19.55
N THR A 339 -8.05 36.90 -20.42
CA THR A 339 -7.37 36.60 -21.69
C THR A 339 -7.19 37.86 -22.53
N ARG A 340 -8.15 38.79 -22.48
CA ARG A 340 -8.07 40.07 -23.19
C ARG A 340 -6.92 40.92 -22.67
N ASP A 341 -6.84 41.12 -21.36
CA ASP A 341 -5.78 41.95 -20.75
C ASP A 341 -4.40 41.33 -20.98
N SER A 342 -4.32 39.99 -21.06
CA SER A 342 -3.06 39.29 -21.32
C SER A 342 -2.53 39.46 -22.76
N ILE A 343 -3.40 39.70 -23.76
CA ILE A 343 -3.00 39.84 -25.17
C ILE A 343 -2.93 41.29 -25.65
N MET A 344 -3.59 42.22 -24.94
CA MET A 344 -3.58 43.64 -25.27
C MET A 344 -2.45 44.31 -24.50
N THR A 345 -1.58 45.03 -25.21
CA THR A 345 -0.45 45.74 -24.59
C THR A 345 -0.88 46.93 -23.73
N SER A 346 -2.06 47.50 -24.00
CA SER A 346 -2.60 48.70 -23.33
C SER A 346 -4.11 48.67 -23.23
#